data_AF-A0A7D5QEK3-F1
#
_entry.id   AF-A0A7D5QEK3-F1
#
_cell.length_a   1.000
_cell.length_b   1.000
_cell.length_c   1.000
_cell.angle_alpha   90.00
_cell.angle_beta   90.00
_cell.angle_gamma   90.00
#
_symmetry.space_group_name_H-M   'P 1'
#
loop_
_entity.id
_entity.type
_entity.pdbx_description
1 polymer ?
#
loop_
_entity_poly.entity_id
_entity_poly.type
_entity_poly.pdbx_seq_one_letter_code
_entity_poly.pdbx_strand_id
1 'polypeptide(L)'
;MKDKKKVFVLILLVVAMVAAAVLLWRPWARTATAQPPTSAPDFQQMINSAVETALAQSTMPAATQIATATSGLVATGLPEAISSNGWEITEIDVQNDPVVVAWLLKVQAPAPELWPTFPNVVNPLVPDFQVANGVEYGQDISPFCEQDQRCDWVVPAWSYRLISGDYKFTSPKFNYSCVNVEGQPRKGCLIVLFNVMNESYTWRDQSVDNGFTVVGRYWNGDQLQWAVWGLTSHAAANMLNFPTLRDPTTGNVLNAGGNSANAGANCGVQPNACGTVDVVVIVHAGDRILATMHTTVTK
;
A
#
# COMPACT_ATOMS: atom_id res chain seq x y z
N MET A 1 21.20 28.61 72.68
CA MET A 1 21.14 28.55 71.19
C MET A 1 22.45 28.17 70.49
N LYS A 2 23.63 28.24 71.15
CA LYS A 2 24.93 27.90 70.53
C LYS A 2 25.17 26.39 70.34
N ASP A 3 24.59 25.53 71.19
CA ASP A 3 24.85 24.08 71.13
C ASP A 3 24.02 23.31 70.10
N LYS A 4 22.83 23.80 69.75
CA LYS A 4 21.98 23.15 68.73
C LYS A 4 22.59 23.17 67.32
N LYS A 5 23.41 24.20 67.01
CA LYS A 5 24.12 24.28 65.71
C LYS A 5 25.24 23.24 65.58
N LYS A 6 25.94 22.92 66.68
CA LYS A 6 27.02 21.92 66.67
C LYS A 6 26.47 20.51 66.44
N VAL A 7 25.32 20.20 67.05
CA VAL A 7 24.63 18.91 66.87
C VAL A 7 24.14 18.75 65.43
N PHE A 8 23.58 19.81 64.83
CA PHE A 8 23.08 19.74 63.45
C PHE A 8 24.20 19.55 62.41
N VAL A 9 25.35 20.22 62.59
CA VAL A 9 26.52 20.05 61.70
C VAL A 9 27.13 18.65 61.84
N LEU A 10 27.16 18.09 63.06
CA LEU A 10 27.65 16.73 63.28
C LEU A 10 26.77 15.69 62.57
N ILE A 11 25.45 15.85 62.62
CA ILE A 11 24.50 14.94 61.95
C ILE A 11 24.68 15.01 60.43
N LEU A 12 24.83 16.21 59.85
CA LEU A 12 25.07 16.38 58.42
C LEU A 12 26.37 15.72 57.95
N LEU A 13 27.44 15.83 58.75
CA LEU A 13 28.71 15.17 58.46
C LEU A 13 28.60 13.64 58.50
N VAL A 14 27.87 13.09 59.47
CA VAL A 14 27.64 11.64 59.56
C VAL A 14 26.82 11.15 58.37
N VAL A 15 25.78 11.88 57.96
CA VAL A 15 24.96 11.53 56.78
C VAL A 15 25.78 11.58 55.50
N ALA A 16 26.65 12.58 55.33
CA ALA A 16 27.53 12.69 54.17
C ALA A 16 28.55 11.53 54.12
N MET A 17 29.12 11.13 55.27
CA MET A 17 30.04 10.00 55.34
C MET A 17 29.35 8.66 55.05
N VAL A 18 28.13 8.45 55.52
CA VAL A 18 27.34 7.25 55.21
C VAL A 18 27.00 7.18 53.72
N ALA A 19 26.61 8.30 53.10
CA ALA A 19 26.34 8.35 51.66
C ALA A 19 27.59 8.04 50.81
N ALA A 20 28.77 8.55 51.21
CA ALA A 20 30.04 8.25 50.56
C ALA A 20 30.44 6.77 50.74
N ALA A 21 30.22 6.20 51.93
CA ALA A 21 30.49 4.79 52.18
C ALA A 21 29.60 3.87 51.32
N VAL A 22 28.31 4.20 51.13
CA VAL A 22 27.39 3.43 50.27
C VAL A 22 27.80 3.51 48.78
N LEU A 23 28.30 4.65 48.32
CA LEU A 23 28.79 4.81 46.95
C LEU A 23 30.09 4.03 46.68
N LEU A 24 30.94 3.88 47.70
CA LEU A 24 32.19 3.11 47.61
C LEU A 24 31.97 1.60 47.83
N TRP A 25 30.82 1.19 48.35
CA TRP A 25 30.43 -0.21 48.54
C TRP A 25 29.66 -0.77 47.34
N ARG A 26 30.08 -0.43 46.12
CA ARG A 26 29.70 -1.22 44.95
C ARG A 26 30.57 -2.47 44.92
N PRO A 27 30.01 -3.69 45.05
CA PRO A 27 30.80 -4.89 44.84
C PRO A 27 31.35 -4.83 43.42
N TRP A 28 32.66 -5.00 43.27
CA TRP A 28 33.26 -5.27 41.98
C TRP A 28 32.50 -6.45 41.36
N ALA A 29 31.66 -6.14 40.37
CA ALA A 29 31.07 -7.15 39.52
C ALA A 29 32.23 -7.93 38.92
N ARG A 30 32.29 -9.23 39.24
CA ARG A 30 33.22 -10.15 38.61
C ARG A 30 33.12 -9.94 37.11
N THR A 31 34.25 -9.66 36.50
CA THR A 31 34.43 -9.68 35.05
C THR A 31 33.93 -11.04 34.59
N ALA A 32 32.75 -11.08 33.98
CA ALA A 32 32.30 -12.26 33.28
C ALA A 32 33.36 -12.52 32.20
N THR A 33 34.04 -13.66 32.31
CA THR A 33 34.87 -14.19 31.24
C THR A 33 34.03 -14.22 29.98
N ALA A 34 34.35 -13.35 29.04
CA ALA A 34 33.75 -13.33 27.72
C ALA A 34 33.97 -14.71 27.10
N GLN A 35 32.88 -15.46 26.92
CA GLN A 35 32.87 -16.57 25.99
C GLN A 35 33.34 -16.02 24.64
N PRO A 36 34.25 -16.72 23.93
CA PRO A 36 34.55 -16.36 22.55
C PRO A 36 33.23 -16.29 21.78
N PRO A 37 33.04 -15.28 20.92
CA PRO A 37 31.80 -15.14 20.17
C PRO A 37 31.56 -16.47 19.46
N THR A 38 30.45 -17.12 19.80
CA THR A 38 29.88 -18.17 18.96
C THR A 38 29.73 -17.50 17.60
N SER A 39 30.49 -17.98 16.62
CA SER A 39 30.50 -17.44 15.26
C SER A 39 29.04 -17.25 14.83
N ALA A 40 28.62 -15.98 14.75
CA ALA A 40 27.31 -15.65 14.21
C ALA A 40 27.24 -16.33 12.84
N PRO A 41 26.14 -17.05 12.53
CA PRO A 41 25.98 -17.62 11.21
C PRO A 41 26.19 -16.50 10.20
N ASP A 42 27.16 -16.71 9.29
CA ASP A 42 27.52 -15.73 8.28
C ASP A 42 26.24 -15.31 7.56
N PHE A 43 25.85 -14.06 7.75
CA PHE A 43 24.63 -13.50 7.18
C PHE A 43 24.61 -13.66 5.67
N GLN A 44 25.80 -13.64 5.04
CA GLN A 44 25.96 -13.90 3.63
C GLN A 44 25.63 -15.35 3.28
N GLN A 45 25.98 -16.30 4.14
CA GLN A 45 25.71 -17.73 3.95
C GLN A 45 24.22 -18.04 4.16
N MET A 46 23.54 -17.35 5.07
CA MET A 46 22.08 -17.43 5.21
C MET A 46 21.34 -16.83 4.01
N ILE A 47 21.80 -15.69 3.47
CA ILE A 47 21.25 -15.12 2.23
C ILE A 47 21.44 -16.09 1.07
N ASN A 48 22.65 -16.62 0.88
CA ASN A 48 22.95 -17.53 -0.22
C ASN A 48 22.12 -18.82 -0.13
N SER A 49 21.94 -19.38 1.07
CA SER A 49 21.09 -20.55 1.28
C SER A 49 19.60 -20.26 1.05
N ALA A 50 19.11 -19.10 1.45
CA ALA A 50 17.72 -18.69 1.19
C ALA A 50 17.47 -18.46 -0.31
N VAL A 51 18.43 -17.88 -1.03
CA VAL A 51 18.38 -17.68 -2.49
C VAL A 51 18.44 -19.02 -3.22
N GLU A 52 19.32 -19.94 -2.84
CA GLU A 52 19.38 -21.28 -3.42
C GLU A 52 18.11 -22.10 -3.15
N THR A 53 17.53 -21.98 -1.95
CA THR A 53 16.27 -22.63 -1.61
C THR A 53 15.10 -22.04 -2.41
N ALA A 54 15.08 -20.72 -2.61
CA ALA A 54 14.08 -20.05 -3.44
C ALA A 54 14.22 -20.40 -4.93
N LEU A 55 15.44 -20.54 -5.45
CA LEU A 55 15.67 -21.00 -6.83
C LEU A 55 15.30 -22.48 -7.01
N ALA A 56 15.59 -23.33 -6.03
CA ALA A 56 15.28 -24.76 -6.11
C ALA A 56 13.77 -25.06 -5.98
N GLN A 57 12.99 -24.16 -5.36
CA GLN A 57 11.53 -24.28 -5.23
C GLN A 57 10.76 -23.50 -6.30
N SER A 58 11.45 -22.70 -7.12
CA SER A 58 10.84 -22.00 -8.25
C SER A 58 10.71 -22.94 -9.45
N THR A 59 9.70 -23.80 -9.43
CA THR A 59 9.18 -24.40 -10.67
C THR A 59 8.34 -23.34 -11.39
N MET A 60 8.96 -22.27 -11.85
CA MET A 60 8.35 -21.41 -12.86
C MET A 60 8.14 -22.27 -14.12
N PRO A 61 6.92 -22.32 -14.68
CA PRO A 61 6.71 -22.96 -15.97
C PRO A 61 7.67 -22.32 -16.98
N ALA A 62 8.37 -23.15 -17.77
CA ALA A 62 9.23 -22.68 -18.84
C ALA A 62 8.43 -21.71 -19.73
N ALA A 63 9.03 -20.56 -20.04
CA ALA A 63 8.43 -19.57 -20.93
C ALA A 63 8.14 -20.23 -22.29
N THR A 64 6.85 -20.53 -22.53
CA THR A 64 6.36 -20.93 -23.84
C THR A 64 6.57 -19.76 -24.78
N GLN A 65 7.35 -19.95 -25.85
CA GLN A 65 7.52 -18.94 -26.88
C GLN A 65 6.15 -18.55 -27.45
N ILE A 66 5.76 -17.29 -27.26
CA ILE A 66 4.53 -16.72 -27.81
C ILE A 66 4.72 -16.64 -29.32
N ALA A 67 3.92 -17.41 -30.06
CA ALA A 67 3.84 -17.32 -31.50
C ALA A 67 3.36 -15.92 -31.88
N THR A 68 4.08 -15.26 -32.80
CA THR A 68 3.71 -13.99 -33.39
C THR A 68 2.39 -14.14 -34.15
N ALA A 69 1.27 -13.83 -33.49
CA ALA A 69 -0.03 -13.78 -34.14
C ALA A 69 -0.14 -12.47 -34.92
N THR A 70 0.03 -12.55 -36.23
CA THR A 70 -0.40 -11.51 -37.17
C THR A 70 -1.91 -11.31 -37.02
N SER A 71 -2.33 -10.28 -36.29
CA SER A 71 -3.74 -9.90 -36.18
C SER A 71 -4.10 -8.89 -37.26
N GLY A 72 -4.92 -9.34 -38.20
CA GLY A 72 -5.64 -8.49 -39.14
C GLY A 72 -6.94 -7.96 -38.52
N LEU A 73 -7.25 -6.72 -38.91
CA LEU A 73 -8.55 -6.02 -38.85
C LEU A 73 -9.16 -5.66 -37.48
N VAL A 74 -8.96 -4.38 -37.14
CA VAL A 74 -9.98 -3.36 -36.81
C VAL A 74 -11.41 -3.85 -36.54
N ALA A 75 -11.84 -3.69 -35.28
CA ALA A 75 -13.19 -3.27 -34.93
C ALA A 75 -13.08 -2.17 -33.86
N THR A 76 -13.60 -1.00 -34.21
CA THR A 76 -13.72 0.20 -33.37
C THR A 76 -14.81 -0.01 -32.31
N GLY A 77 -14.41 -0.02 -31.04
CA GLY A 77 -15.30 -0.03 -29.88
C GLY A 77 -14.66 -0.80 -28.75
N LEU A 78 -14.52 -0.17 -27.58
CA LEU A 78 -14.27 -0.93 -26.35
C LEU A 78 -15.42 -1.94 -26.18
N PRO A 79 -15.15 -3.15 -25.69
CA PRO A 79 -16.20 -4.12 -25.39
C PRO A 79 -17.19 -3.57 -24.35
N GLU A 80 -18.42 -4.06 -24.39
CA GLU A 80 -19.46 -3.64 -23.45
C GLU A 80 -19.07 -3.98 -22.01
N ALA A 81 -19.34 -3.07 -21.07
CA ALA A 81 -19.06 -3.31 -19.66
C ALA A 81 -20.07 -4.32 -19.08
N ILE A 82 -19.56 -5.28 -18.31
CA ILE A 82 -20.36 -6.28 -17.59
C ILE A 82 -20.43 -5.85 -16.13
N SER A 83 -21.63 -5.73 -15.58
CA SER A 83 -21.80 -5.51 -14.14
C SER A 83 -21.62 -6.82 -13.37
N SER A 84 -20.64 -6.88 -12.48
CA SER A 84 -20.32 -8.07 -11.67
C SER A 84 -19.79 -7.67 -10.31
N ASN A 85 -20.32 -8.27 -9.23
CA ASN A 85 -19.88 -8.04 -7.84
C ASN A 85 -19.72 -6.55 -7.44
N GLY A 86 -20.57 -5.68 -7.99
CA GLY A 86 -20.53 -4.22 -7.74
C GLY A 86 -19.48 -3.45 -8.55
N TRP A 87 -18.88 -4.08 -9.55
CA TRP A 87 -18.00 -3.47 -10.56
C TRP A 87 -18.68 -3.40 -11.92
N GLU A 88 -18.36 -2.37 -12.68
CA GLU A 88 -18.50 -2.32 -14.14
C GLU A 88 -17.16 -2.76 -14.75
N ILE A 89 -17.13 -3.96 -15.34
CA ILE A 89 -15.90 -4.58 -15.85
C ILE A 89 -15.91 -4.56 -17.37
N THR A 90 -14.88 -3.97 -17.97
CA THR A 90 -14.65 -4.01 -19.43
C THR A 90 -13.41 -4.85 -19.72
N GLU A 91 -13.61 -6.02 -20.31
CA GLU A 91 -12.55 -6.95 -20.72
C GLU A 91 -12.03 -6.61 -22.11
N ILE A 92 -10.86 -5.97 -22.20
CA ILE A 92 -10.34 -5.44 -23.47
C ILE A 92 -9.49 -6.47 -24.22
N ASP A 93 -8.63 -7.21 -23.51
CA ASP A 93 -7.62 -8.08 -24.12
C ASP A 93 -7.24 -9.25 -23.18
N VAL A 94 -8.24 -9.90 -22.57
CA VAL A 94 -8.03 -10.98 -21.58
C VAL A 94 -7.94 -12.39 -22.16
N GLN A 95 -8.12 -12.56 -23.48
CA GLN A 95 -8.29 -13.88 -24.11
C GLN A 95 -7.07 -14.81 -23.92
N ASN A 96 -5.89 -14.25 -23.74
CA ASN A 96 -4.64 -14.98 -23.52
C ASN A 96 -4.19 -15.00 -22.05
N ASP A 97 -5.03 -14.50 -21.14
CA ASP A 97 -4.67 -14.24 -19.75
C ASP A 97 -5.68 -14.93 -18.80
N PRO A 98 -5.76 -16.28 -18.80
CA PRO A 98 -6.79 -17.03 -18.08
C PRO A 98 -6.74 -16.84 -16.55
N VAL A 99 -5.55 -16.54 -16.01
CA VAL A 99 -5.40 -16.18 -14.59
C VAL A 99 -6.15 -14.88 -14.30
N VAL A 100 -6.04 -13.89 -15.19
CA VAL A 100 -6.71 -12.60 -15.05
C VAL A 100 -8.23 -12.77 -15.10
N VAL A 101 -8.73 -13.51 -16.08
CA VAL A 101 -10.17 -13.84 -16.18
C VAL A 101 -10.68 -14.54 -14.92
N ALA A 102 -9.91 -15.50 -14.38
CA ALA A 102 -10.35 -16.31 -13.25
C ALA A 102 -10.52 -15.51 -11.95
N TRP A 103 -9.72 -14.46 -11.73
CA TRP A 103 -9.85 -13.63 -10.53
C TRP A 103 -10.79 -12.44 -10.75
N LEU A 104 -10.90 -11.89 -11.98
CA LEU A 104 -11.83 -10.79 -12.29
C LEU A 104 -13.27 -11.11 -11.89
N LEU A 105 -13.71 -12.37 -12.07
CA LEU A 105 -15.05 -12.81 -11.67
C LEU A 105 -15.23 -12.97 -10.15
N LYS A 106 -14.14 -12.94 -9.37
CA LYS A 106 -14.12 -13.14 -7.92
C LYS A 106 -13.85 -11.85 -7.15
N VAL A 107 -13.44 -10.79 -7.85
CA VAL A 107 -13.16 -9.50 -7.22
C VAL A 107 -14.43 -8.94 -6.59
N GLN A 108 -14.31 -8.49 -5.35
CA GLN A 108 -15.40 -7.89 -4.60
C GLN A 108 -15.36 -6.38 -4.76
N ALA A 109 -16.52 -5.72 -4.70
CA ALA A 109 -16.58 -4.27 -4.62
C ALA A 109 -15.81 -3.76 -3.38
N PRO A 110 -15.23 -2.55 -3.44
CA PRO A 110 -14.55 -1.98 -2.29
C PRO A 110 -15.49 -1.91 -1.07
N ALA A 111 -15.00 -2.35 0.08
CA ALA A 111 -15.70 -2.38 1.36
C ALA A 111 -14.88 -1.64 2.43
N PRO A 112 -14.92 -0.28 2.44
CA PRO A 112 -14.09 0.56 3.30
C PRO A 112 -14.08 0.16 4.78
N GLU A 113 -15.25 -0.20 5.31
CA GLU A 113 -15.48 -0.59 6.69
C GLU A 113 -14.77 -1.88 7.10
N LEU A 114 -14.46 -2.76 6.14
CA LEU A 114 -13.76 -4.02 6.38
C LEU A 114 -12.24 -3.88 6.31
N TRP A 115 -11.71 -2.74 5.84
CA TRP A 115 -10.28 -2.54 5.61
C TRP A 115 -9.73 -1.32 6.36
N PRO A 116 -9.77 -1.32 7.70
CA PRO A 116 -9.24 -0.23 8.52
C PRO A 116 -7.71 -0.11 8.42
N THR A 117 -7.03 -1.14 7.94
CA THR A 117 -5.58 -1.22 7.80
C THR A 117 -5.21 -1.56 6.36
N PHE A 118 -4.01 -1.16 5.95
CA PHE A 118 -3.47 -1.49 4.64
C PHE A 118 -3.41 -3.03 4.45
N PRO A 119 -3.65 -3.57 3.23
CA PRO A 119 -3.79 -5.02 3.00
C PRO A 119 -2.45 -5.78 2.95
N ASN A 120 -1.57 -5.54 3.91
CA ASN A 120 -0.28 -6.21 4.09
C ASN A 120 -0.12 -6.81 5.49
N VAL A 121 -1.20 -6.85 6.26
CA VAL A 121 -1.29 -7.33 7.64
C VAL A 121 -2.52 -8.21 7.80
N VAL A 122 -2.53 -9.03 8.85
CA VAL A 122 -3.71 -9.84 9.17
C VAL A 122 -4.91 -8.92 9.41
N ASN A 123 -6.03 -9.21 8.75
CA ASN A 123 -7.26 -8.44 8.88
C ASN A 123 -8.35 -9.31 9.56
N PRO A 124 -8.65 -9.08 10.86
CA PRO A 124 -9.67 -9.85 11.57
C PRO A 124 -11.09 -9.71 11.01
N LEU A 125 -11.37 -8.61 10.28
CA LEU A 125 -12.68 -8.36 9.68
C LEU A 125 -12.85 -9.11 8.34
N VAL A 126 -11.76 -9.62 7.79
CA VAL A 126 -11.73 -10.38 6.54
C VAL A 126 -10.93 -11.68 6.79
N PRO A 127 -11.50 -12.66 7.51
CA PRO A 127 -10.77 -13.83 8.01
C PRO A 127 -10.21 -14.72 6.90
N ASP A 128 -10.79 -14.70 5.70
CA ASP A 128 -10.32 -15.46 4.54
C ASP A 128 -9.10 -14.80 3.85
N PHE A 129 -8.80 -13.55 4.17
CA PHE A 129 -7.64 -12.86 3.63
C PHE A 129 -6.34 -13.39 4.25
N GLN A 130 -5.41 -13.79 3.39
CA GLN A 130 -4.06 -14.17 3.77
C GLN A 130 -3.09 -13.07 3.36
N VAL A 131 -2.17 -12.70 4.25
CA VAL A 131 -1.13 -11.69 3.97
C VAL A 131 -0.32 -12.02 2.72
N ALA A 132 -0.12 -13.31 2.42
CA ALA A 132 0.55 -13.79 1.21
C ALA A 132 -0.18 -13.46 -0.11
N ASN A 133 -1.43 -13.00 -0.06
CA ASN A 133 -2.23 -12.54 -1.19
C ASN A 133 -2.39 -11.01 -1.21
N GLY A 134 -1.70 -10.32 -0.30
CA GLY A 134 -1.80 -8.88 -0.11
C GLY A 134 -0.93 -8.08 -1.06
N VAL A 135 -0.64 -6.85 -0.63
CA VAL A 135 0.31 -5.97 -1.32
C VAL A 135 1.39 -5.44 -0.39
N GLU A 136 2.58 -5.21 -0.92
CA GLU A 136 3.62 -4.46 -0.22
C GLU A 136 3.08 -3.09 0.16
N TYR A 137 3.32 -2.68 1.41
CA TYR A 137 3.10 -1.29 1.79
C TYR A 137 4.06 -0.44 0.96
N GLY A 138 3.51 0.21 -0.05
CA GLY A 138 4.33 0.98 -0.97
C GLY A 138 4.98 2.14 -0.24
N GLN A 139 6.13 2.56 -0.73
CA GLN A 139 6.67 3.85 -0.31
C GLN A 139 5.76 4.92 -0.90
N ASP A 140 5.30 5.87 -0.08
CA ASP A 140 4.65 7.07 -0.60
C ASP A 140 5.68 7.77 -1.49
N ILE A 141 5.48 7.69 -2.81
CA ILE A 141 6.35 8.37 -3.75
C ILE A 141 5.56 9.60 -4.18
N SER A 142 6.17 10.77 -4.02
CA SER A 142 5.63 12.01 -4.53
C SER A 142 6.35 12.45 -5.82
N PRO A 143 6.26 11.74 -6.97
CA PRO A 143 6.37 12.41 -8.24
C PRO A 143 4.98 12.92 -8.58
N PHE A 144 4.65 14.10 -8.05
CA PHE A 144 3.55 14.88 -8.59
C PHE A 144 3.94 15.33 -9.99
N CYS A 145 3.02 15.22 -10.95
CA CYS A 145 3.11 16.18 -12.05
C CYS A 145 2.95 17.55 -11.36
N GLU A 146 3.85 18.52 -11.57
CA GLU A 146 3.57 19.87 -11.05
C GLU A 146 2.22 20.34 -11.62
N GLN A 147 1.53 21.25 -10.94
CA GLN A 147 0.22 21.75 -11.40
C GLN A 147 0.30 22.15 -12.90
N ASP A 148 -0.66 21.67 -13.69
CA ASP A 148 -0.74 21.83 -15.15
C ASP A 148 0.35 21.12 -15.99
N GLN A 149 1.14 20.22 -15.37
CA GLN A 149 2.09 19.37 -16.10
C GLN A 149 1.55 17.97 -16.34
N ARG A 150 2.13 17.33 -17.36
CA ARG A 150 1.98 15.90 -17.59
C ARG A 150 3.24 15.20 -17.12
N CYS A 151 3.10 14.00 -16.59
CA CYS A 151 4.20 13.18 -16.13
C CYS A 151 4.00 11.70 -16.50
N ASP A 152 5.11 10.98 -16.47
CA ASP A 152 5.16 9.57 -16.79
C ASP A 152 4.79 8.74 -15.55
N TRP A 153 3.80 7.85 -15.70
CA TRP A 153 3.42 6.90 -14.66
C TRP A 153 4.09 5.55 -14.88
N VAL A 154 5.17 5.31 -14.12
CA VAL A 154 5.92 4.05 -14.16
C VAL A 154 5.29 3.04 -13.21
N VAL A 155 4.91 1.88 -13.74
CA VAL A 155 4.43 0.72 -12.96
C VAL A 155 5.44 -0.42 -13.13
N PRO A 156 6.22 -0.76 -12.08
CA PRO A 156 7.21 -1.83 -12.17
C PRO A 156 6.61 -3.20 -12.50
N ALA A 157 7.46 -4.14 -12.88
CA ALA A 157 7.06 -5.55 -13.08
C ALA A 157 6.43 -6.13 -11.80
N TRP A 158 5.31 -6.85 -11.94
CA TRP A 158 4.56 -7.44 -10.82
C TRP A 158 4.25 -6.47 -9.67
N SER A 159 3.97 -5.22 -10.04
CA SER A 159 3.67 -4.14 -9.10
C SER A 159 2.34 -3.48 -9.41
N TYR A 160 1.83 -2.80 -8.39
CA TYR A 160 0.75 -1.86 -8.53
C TYR A 160 1.27 -0.43 -8.40
N ARG A 161 0.55 0.50 -9.01
CA ARG A 161 0.63 1.92 -8.70
C ARG A 161 -0.76 2.39 -8.35
N LEU A 162 -0.95 2.81 -7.11
CA LEU A 162 -2.14 3.49 -6.65
C LEU A 162 -1.94 4.99 -6.78
N ILE A 163 -2.94 5.68 -7.28
CA ILE A 163 -2.96 7.13 -7.43
C ILE A 163 -4.28 7.62 -6.85
N SER A 164 -4.16 8.49 -5.86
CA SER A 164 -5.26 9.31 -5.36
C SER A 164 -5.06 10.74 -5.86
N GLY A 165 -6.14 11.45 -6.20
CA GLY A 165 -6.04 12.83 -6.68
C GLY A 165 -6.89 13.08 -7.92
N ASP A 166 -7.02 14.34 -8.32
CA ASP A 166 -7.67 14.68 -9.58
C ASP A 166 -6.75 14.24 -10.72
N TYR A 167 -7.21 13.31 -11.56
CA TYR A 167 -6.35 12.68 -12.56
C TYR A 167 -6.99 12.58 -13.94
N LYS A 168 -6.13 12.47 -14.95
CA LYS A 168 -6.51 12.05 -16.29
C LYS A 168 -5.57 10.94 -16.73
N PHE A 169 -6.16 9.79 -16.99
CA PHE A 169 -5.49 8.67 -17.63
C PHE A 169 -5.86 8.60 -19.10
N THR A 170 -4.87 8.60 -19.98
CA THR A 170 -5.10 8.53 -21.43
C THR A 170 -4.17 7.50 -22.06
N SER A 171 -4.77 6.60 -22.83
CA SER A 171 -4.11 5.61 -23.68
C SER A 171 -4.87 5.49 -25.00
N PRO A 172 -4.31 4.83 -26.04
CA PRO A 172 -5.01 4.61 -27.30
C PRO A 172 -6.33 3.84 -27.16
N LYS A 173 -6.45 2.97 -26.15
CA LYS A 173 -7.62 2.10 -25.95
C LYS A 173 -8.56 2.60 -24.85
N PHE A 174 -8.08 3.40 -23.90
CA PHE A 174 -8.85 3.82 -22.73
C PHE A 174 -8.49 5.25 -22.34
N ASN A 175 -9.51 6.06 -22.11
CA ASN A 175 -9.37 7.43 -21.66
C ASN A 175 -10.39 7.69 -20.55
N TYR A 176 -9.90 8.10 -19.38
CA TYR A 176 -10.72 8.36 -18.22
C TYR A 176 -10.16 9.54 -17.45
N SER A 177 -11.04 10.36 -16.90
CA SER A 177 -10.66 11.48 -16.04
C SER A 177 -11.59 11.54 -14.85
N CYS A 178 -11.00 11.64 -13.67
CA CYS A 178 -11.70 11.94 -12.45
C CYS A 178 -11.20 13.29 -11.94
N VAL A 179 -12.08 14.29 -11.96
CA VAL A 179 -11.79 15.63 -11.47
C VAL A 179 -12.97 16.14 -10.65
N ASN A 180 -12.69 16.92 -9.61
CA ASN A 180 -13.73 17.65 -8.90
C ASN A 180 -14.15 18.88 -9.72
N VAL A 181 -15.46 19.04 -9.91
CA VAL A 181 -16.03 20.18 -10.65
C VAL A 181 -16.60 21.18 -9.65
N GLU A 182 -16.31 22.47 -9.84
CA GLU A 182 -16.84 23.54 -9.01
C GLU A 182 -18.38 23.51 -8.99
N GLY A 183 -18.96 23.63 -7.79
CA GLY A 183 -20.41 23.59 -7.59
C GLY A 183 -21.04 22.18 -7.55
N GLN A 184 -20.27 21.11 -7.73
CA GLN A 184 -20.72 19.73 -7.53
C GLN A 184 -20.27 19.18 -6.16
N PRO A 185 -20.99 18.20 -5.59
CA PRO A 185 -20.49 17.47 -4.43
C PRO A 185 -19.09 16.92 -4.68
N ARG A 186 -18.18 17.10 -3.72
CA ARG A 186 -16.82 16.59 -3.86
C ARG A 186 -16.82 15.06 -3.85
N LYS A 187 -16.01 14.48 -4.75
CA LYS A 187 -15.75 13.05 -4.83
C LYS A 187 -14.25 12.79 -4.72
N GLY A 188 -13.90 11.68 -4.09
CA GLY A 188 -12.55 11.15 -4.10
C GLY A 188 -12.27 10.53 -5.47
N CYS A 189 -11.05 10.65 -5.95
CA CYS A 189 -10.63 10.06 -7.22
C CYS A 189 -9.51 9.06 -6.96
N LEU A 190 -9.77 7.80 -7.29
CA LEU A 190 -8.83 6.69 -7.12
C LEU A 190 -8.64 5.98 -8.45
N ILE A 191 -7.38 5.82 -8.87
CA ILE A 191 -7.00 4.90 -9.95
C ILE A 191 -5.89 3.98 -9.47
N VAL A 192 -6.02 2.69 -9.77
CA VAL A 192 -5.00 1.69 -9.47
C VAL A 192 -4.60 0.98 -10.75
N LEU A 193 -3.31 1.00 -11.06
CA LEU A 193 -2.71 0.30 -12.18
C LEU A 193 -2.03 -0.97 -11.67
N PHE A 194 -2.42 -2.14 -12.15
CA PHE A 194 -1.75 -3.41 -11.87
C PHE A 194 -1.01 -3.88 -13.12
N ASN A 195 0.32 -3.96 -13.01
CA ASN A 195 1.17 -4.52 -14.05
C ASN A 195 1.38 -6.01 -13.80
N VAL A 196 0.89 -6.86 -14.71
CA VAL A 196 0.95 -8.33 -14.62
C VAL A 196 2.06 -8.97 -15.47
N MET A 197 3.00 -8.18 -15.99
CA MET A 197 4.15 -8.69 -16.74
C MET A 197 5.47 -8.61 -15.98
N ASN A 198 6.48 -9.31 -16.53
CA ASN A 198 7.85 -9.38 -16.02
C ASN A 198 8.70 -8.12 -16.27
N GLU A 199 8.13 -7.07 -16.86
CA GLU A 199 8.86 -5.83 -17.16
C GLU A 199 8.08 -4.60 -16.67
N SER A 200 8.81 -3.56 -16.31
CA SER A 200 8.21 -2.27 -15.98
C SER A 200 7.59 -1.63 -17.22
N TYR A 201 6.47 -0.94 -17.05
CA TYR A 201 5.86 -0.17 -18.12
C TYR A 201 5.63 1.28 -17.69
N THR A 202 5.79 2.20 -18.65
CA THR A 202 5.63 3.64 -18.43
C THR A 202 4.46 4.15 -19.24
N TRP A 203 3.38 4.55 -18.55
CA TRP A 203 2.29 5.31 -19.16
C TRP A 203 2.72 6.76 -19.30
N ARG A 204 2.96 7.22 -20.52
CA ARG A 204 3.47 8.57 -20.78
C ARG A 204 2.38 9.62 -20.81
N ASP A 205 2.73 10.86 -20.52
CA ASP A 205 1.85 12.02 -20.69
C ASP A 205 0.53 11.96 -19.89
N GLN A 206 0.57 11.42 -18.67
CA GLN A 206 -0.58 11.35 -17.75
C GLN A 206 -0.64 12.60 -16.88
N SER A 207 -1.78 12.90 -16.23
CA SER A 207 -1.87 14.03 -15.29
C SER A 207 -2.46 13.61 -13.95
N VAL A 208 -1.87 14.09 -12.85
CA VAL A 208 -2.40 13.99 -11.49
C VAL A 208 -2.16 15.30 -10.76
N ASP A 209 -3.16 15.80 -10.06
CA ASP A 209 -3.11 16.99 -9.20
C ASP A 209 -3.77 16.70 -7.84
N ASN A 210 -3.37 17.47 -6.81
CA ASN A 210 -3.93 17.42 -5.45
C ASN A 210 -3.97 16.01 -4.83
N GLY A 211 -2.94 15.21 -5.11
CA GLY A 211 -2.94 13.75 -4.97
C GLY A 211 -1.94 13.14 -4.00
N PHE A 212 -1.75 11.83 -4.09
CA PHE A 212 -0.48 11.13 -3.84
C PHE A 212 -0.42 9.86 -4.69
N THR A 213 0.77 9.26 -4.84
CA THR A 213 0.90 7.94 -5.44
C THR A 213 1.70 6.99 -4.56
N VAL A 214 1.26 5.74 -4.55
CA VAL A 214 1.89 4.63 -3.82
C VAL A 214 2.27 3.57 -4.83
N VAL A 215 3.52 3.13 -4.80
CA VAL A 215 4.00 2.03 -5.64
C VAL A 215 4.47 0.92 -4.73
N GLY A 216 4.03 -0.31 -5.02
CA GLY A 216 4.46 -1.49 -4.29
C GLY A 216 4.26 -2.75 -5.12
N ARG A 217 4.78 -3.87 -4.64
CA ARG A 217 4.51 -5.20 -5.20
C ARG A 217 3.16 -5.72 -4.73
N TYR A 218 2.54 -6.58 -5.53
CA TYR A 218 1.51 -7.49 -5.02
C TYR A 218 2.10 -8.89 -4.93
N TRP A 219 1.54 -9.70 -4.04
CA TRP A 219 1.96 -11.09 -3.91
C TRP A 219 0.92 -12.01 -4.51
N ASN A 220 1.39 -13.17 -4.99
CA ASN A 220 0.54 -14.24 -5.50
C ASN A 220 -0.44 -13.75 -6.61
N GLY A 221 0.07 -13.61 -7.84
CA GLY A 221 -0.72 -13.11 -8.98
C GLY A 221 -2.01 -13.88 -9.26
N ASP A 222 -2.12 -15.15 -8.85
CA ASP A 222 -3.33 -15.96 -8.94
C ASP A 222 -4.43 -15.52 -7.95
N GLN A 223 -4.07 -14.69 -6.99
CA GLN A 223 -4.92 -14.19 -5.91
C GLN A 223 -5.06 -12.65 -5.97
N LEU A 224 -4.83 -12.06 -7.15
CA LEU A 224 -4.84 -10.61 -7.36
C LEU A 224 -6.18 -9.95 -6.95
N GLN A 225 -7.29 -10.68 -6.95
CA GLN A 225 -8.57 -10.17 -6.46
C GLN A 225 -8.50 -9.68 -5.00
N TRP A 226 -7.67 -10.31 -4.16
CA TRP A 226 -7.48 -9.91 -2.76
C TRP A 226 -6.70 -8.61 -2.65
N ALA A 227 -5.63 -8.48 -3.43
CA ALA A 227 -4.87 -7.25 -3.54
C ALA A 227 -5.73 -6.10 -4.06
N VAL A 228 -6.51 -6.30 -5.13
CA VAL A 228 -7.44 -5.30 -5.65
C VAL A 228 -8.47 -4.91 -4.60
N TRP A 229 -9.13 -5.89 -3.98
CA TRP A 229 -10.18 -5.62 -3.00
C TRP A 229 -9.65 -4.87 -1.79
N GLY A 230 -8.57 -5.35 -1.18
CA GLY A 230 -8.00 -4.72 0.00
C GLY A 230 -7.45 -3.32 -0.27
N LEU A 231 -6.77 -3.13 -1.40
CA LEU A 231 -6.15 -1.85 -1.73
C LEU A 231 -7.19 -0.77 -2.03
N THR A 232 -8.20 -1.11 -2.86
CA THR A 232 -9.28 -0.17 -3.20
C THR A 232 -10.15 0.13 -1.99
N SER A 233 -10.44 -0.85 -1.13
CA SER A 233 -11.22 -0.66 0.09
C SER A 233 -10.50 0.25 1.09
N HIS A 234 -9.22 -0.01 1.38
CA HIS A 234 -8.47 0.80 2.33
C HIS A 234 -8.26 2.24 1.82
N ALA A 235 -7.98 2.41 0.53
CA ALA A 235 -7.85 3.74 -0.06
C ALA A 235 -9.17 4.52 -0.05
N ALA A 236 -10.29 3.87 -0.36
CA ALA A 236 -11.62 4.47 -0.23
C ALA A 236 -11.96 4.81 1.23
N ALA A 237 -11.60 3.94 2.19
CA ALA A 237 -11.73 4.22 3.62
C ALA A 237 -10.98 5.49 4.02
N ASN A 238 -9.77 5.68 3.48
CA ASN A 238 -8.99 6.88 3.74
C ASN A 238 -9.65 8.16 3.20
N MET A 239 -10.14 8.12 1.95
CA MET A 239 -10.81 9.25 1.29
C MET A 239 -12.18 9.61 1.89
N LEU A 240 -12.97 8.61 2.27
CA LEU A 240 -14.29 8.80 2.89
C LEU A 240 -14.19 9.12 4.39
N ASN A 241 -12.97 9.23 4.93
CA ASN A 241 -12.70 9.48 6.33
C ASN A 241 -13.39 8.45 7.26
N PHE A 242 -13.24 7.16 6.94
CA PHE A 242 -13.49 6.07 7.90
C PHE A 242 -12.35 6.01 8.90
N PRO A 243 -12.56 5.45 10.11
CA PRO A 243 -11.47 5.17 11.04
C PRO A 243 -10.47 4.19 10.42
N THR A 244 -9.21 4.63 10.25
CA THR A 244 -8.14 3.81 9.67
C THR A 244 -6.84 3.96 10.46
N LEU A 245 -5.99 2.95 10.35
CA LEU A 245 -4.71 2.86 11.05
C LEU A 245 -3.58 2.77 10.04
N ARG A 246 -2.48 3.48 10.34
CA ARG A 246 -1.23 3.37 9.60
C ARG A 246 -0.51 2.06 9.90
N ASP A 247 -0.54 1.66 11.17
CA ASP A 247 0.06 0.42 11.66
C ASP A 247 -0.87 -0.19 12.72
N PRO A 248 -1.41 -1.40 12.50
CA PRO A 248 -2.26 -2.07 13.49
C PRO A 248 -1.52 -2.43 14.79
N THR A 249 -0.20 -2.57 14.74
CA THR A 249 0.62 -3.03 15.87
C THR A 249 0.83 -1.90 16.88
N THR A 250 1.09 -0.68 16.39
CA THR A 250 1.28 0.50 17.24
C THR A 250 -0.03 1.23 17.53
N GLY A 251 -1.08 0.97 16.76
CA GLY A 251 -2.35 1.69 16.85
C GLY A 251 -2.26 3.13 16.34
N ASN A 252 -1.24 3.45 15.54
CA ASN A 252 -1.07 4.78 14.97
C ASN A 252 -2.25 5.10 14.03
N VAL A 253 -3.12 6.00 14.48
CA VAL A 253 -4.31 6.43 13.74
C VAL A 253 -3.89 7.20 12.49
N LEU A 254 -4.41 6.77 11.35
CA LEU A 254 -4.29 7.47 10.08
C LEU A 254 -5.50 8.40 9.87
N ASN A 255 -6.71 7.89 10.11
CA ASN A 255 -7.94 8.67 10.18
C ASN A 255 -8.68 8.42 11.49
N ALA A 256 -9.07 9.47 12.20
CA ALA A 256 -9.90 9.38 13.39
C ALA A 256 -11.41 9.21 13.07
N GLY A 257 -11.79 9.48 11.82
CA GLY A 257 -13.17 9.45 11.36
C GLY A 257 -13.95 10.73 11.63
N GLY A 258 -15.21 10.76 11.14
CA GLY A 258 -16.12 11.90 11.34
C GLY A 258 -15.62 13.19 10.67
N ASN A 259 -15.36 14.22 11.47
CA ASN A 259 -14.96 15.57 11.01
C ASN A 259 -13.44 15.81 11.05
N SER A 260 -12.63 14.77 11.27
CA SER A 260 -11.16 14.90 11.27
C SER A 260 -10.60 15.20 9.89
N ALA A 261 -9.32 15.59 9.83
CA ALA A 261 -8.54 15.45 8.61
C ALA A 261 -8.60 14.00 8.12
N ASN A 262 -8.71 13.83 6.81
CA ASN A 262 -8.68 12.54 6.16
C ASN A 262 -7.33 12.40 5.44
N ALA A 263 -6.82 11.18 5.38
CA ALA A 263 -5.55 10.84 4.73
C ALA A 263 -5.71 10.50 3.24
N GLY A 264 -6.92 10.61 2.67
CA GLY A 264 -7.14 10.48 1.23
C GLY A 264 -6.84 11.78 0.52
N ALA A 265 -6.03 11.75 -0.54
CA ALA A 265 -5.81 12.94 -1.35
C ALA A 265 -7.11 13.39 -2.02
N ASN A 266 -7.13 14.62 -2.55
CA ASN A 266 -8.25 15.40 -3.11
C ASN A 266 -9.53 15.54 -2.26
N CYS A 267 -9.62 14.87 -1.11
CA CYS A 267 -10.73 14.98 -0.18
C CYS A 267 -10.42 16.00 0.93
N GLY A 268 -11.32 16.97 1.13
CA GLY A 268 -11.16 17.98 2.18
C GLY A 268 -11.58 17.50 3.57
N VAL A 269 -11.45 18.39 4.56
CA VAL A 269 -12.10 18.23 5.87
C VAL A 269 -13.57 18.62 5.75
N GLN A 270 -14.42 18.03 6.58
CA GLN A 270 -15.84 18.42 6.71
C GLN A 270 -15.98 19.95 6.87
N PRO A 271 -16.96 20.60 6.20
CA PRO A 271 -18.05 20.01 5.40
C PRO A 271 -17.66 19.63 3.96
N ASN A 272 -16.43 19.91 3.53
CA ASN A 272 -15.95 19.71 2.16
C ASN A 272 -15.30 18.33 1.94
N ALA A 273 -15.59 17.37 2.80
CA ALA A 273 -15.09 16.01 2.65
C ALA A 273 -15.82 15.29 1.52
N CYS A 274 -15.16 14.28 0.96
CA CYS A 274 -15.78 13.43 -0.06
C CYS A 274 -16.92 12.61 0.53
N GLY A 275 -18.08 12.63 -0.12
CA GLY A 275 -19.20 11.73 0.18
C GLY A 275 -19.14 10.42 -0.60
N THR A 276 -18.41 10.43 -1.72
CA THR A 276 -18.21 9.29 -2.60
C THR A 276 -16.77 9.21 -3.08
N VAL A 277 -16.36 8.04 -3.57
CA VAL A 277 -15.07 7.81 -4.24
C VAL A 277 -15.33 7.11 -5.56
N ASP A 278 -14.84 7.71 -6.64
CA ASP A 278 -14.80 7.15 -7.98
C ASP A 278 -13.52 6.30 -8.11
N VAL A 279 -13.71 4.99 -8.28
CA VAL A 279 -12.64 4.00 -8.25
C VAL A 279 -12.50 3.35 -9.62
N VAL A 280 -11.30 3.47 -10.20
CA VAL A 280 -10.91 2.77 -11.42
C VAL A 280 -9.73 1.86 -11.15
N VAL A 281 -9.81 0.63 -11.65
CA VAL A 281 -8.69 -0.32 -11.65
C VAL A 281 -8.38 -0.69 -13.09
N ILE A 282 -7.11 -0.63 -13.47
CA ILE A 282 -6.63 -1.01 -14.79
C ILE A 282 -5.62 -2.14 -14.62
N VAL A 283 -5.92 -3.29 -15.21
CA VAL A 283 -5.02 -4.44 -15.29
C VAL A 283 -4.34 -4.40 -16.65
N HIS A 284 -3.01 -4.37 -16.68
CA HIS A 284 -2.26 -4.22 -17.91
C HIS A 284 -1.01 -5.11 -17.96
N ALA A 285 -0.60 -5.45 -19.18
CA ALA A 285 0.64 -6.14 -19.51
C ALA A 285 1.35 -5.34 -20.61
N GLY A 286 2.31 -4.50 -20.21
CA GLY A 286 2.93 -3.53 -21.11
C GLY A 286 1.92 -2.45 -21.49
N ASP A 287 1.81 -2.17 -22.79
CA ASP A 287 0.84 -1.24 -23.38
C ASP A 287 -0.56 -1.84 -23.55
N ARG A 288 -0.70 -3.15 -23.40
CA ARG A 288 -1.98 -3.85 -23.48
C ARG A 288 -2.74 -3.67 -22.17
N ILE A 289 -3.86 -2.96 -22.22
CA ILE A 289 -4.86 -3.01 -21.16
C ILE A 289 -5.64 -4.31 -21.34
N LEU A 290 -5.59 -5.17 -20.32
CA LEU A 290 -6.28 -6.45 -20.30
C LEU A 290 -7.73 -6.22 -19.88
N ALA A 291 -7.94 -5.51 -18.76
CA ALA A 291 -9.27 -5.18 -18.26
C ALA A 291 -9.28 -3.84 -17.51
N THR A 292 -10.43 -3.18 -17.51
CA THR A 292 -10.72 -2.05 -16.63
C THR A 292 -11.92 -2.38 -15.75
N MET A 293 -11.87 -1.96 -14.49
CA MET A 293 -12.98 -2.08 -13.56
C MET A 293 -13.29 -0.71 -12.99
N HIS A 294 -14.57 -0.34 -12.98
CA HIS A 294 -15.05 0.93 -12.47
C HIS A 294 -16.15 0.72 -11.44
N THR A 295 -16.14 1.49 -10.36
CA THR A 295 -17.23 1.54 -9.38
C THR A 295 -17.22 2.86 -8.63
N THR A 296 -18.33 3.16 -7.95
CA THR A 296 -18.42 4.30 -7.03
C THR A 296 -18.74 3.80 -5.64
N VAL A 297 -17.90 4.18 -4.68
CA VAL A 297 -18.07 3.86 -3.26
C VAL A 297 -18.71 5.06 -2.57
N THR A 298 -19.70 4.82 -1.73
CA THR A 298 -20.37 5.88 -0.94
C THR A 298 -20.12 5.63 0.54
N LYS A 299 -20.02 6.71 1.32
CA LYS A 299 -19.89 6.63 2.79
C LYS A 299 -21.13 6.05 3.47
#